data_AF-A0AAE5RVI2-F1
#
_entry.id   AF-A0AAE5RVI2-F1
#
_cell.length_a   1.000
_cell.length_b   1.000
_cell.length_c   1.000
_cell.angle_alpha   90.00
_cell.angle_beta   90.00
_cell.angle_gamma   90.00
#
_symmetry.space_group_name_H-M   'P 1'
#
loop_
_entity.id
_entity.type
_entity.pdbx_description
1 polymer ?
#
loop_
_entity_poly.entity_id
_entity_poly.type
_entity_poly.pdbx_seq_one_letter_code
_entity_poly.pdbx_strand_id
1 'polypeptide(L)'
;MVRASGEVNMPRSIIGSTVHVQNGWRSDDPEGETRWLSSLIETENLATVFVGYANLSAPDIDRVLTDHIAFPAFRGIRQILNWHDNPHLRVASAPDMMEQPEWRRGFSSLAGHHLSFDLQIYWPQMEMALELAQDFPQTQIVLNHFGMPINRSASALRHWSTAMERLASADNVFVKLSGYGLGHPNWLKADTIPILQDTIRTFGPDRVVFGSSLPVDLLFSRAERLVDTFEAAILFLAPADREKLRHANAERIYRR
;
A
#
# COMPACT_ATOMS: atom_id res chain seq x y z
N MET A 1 23.04 4.21 -0.35
CA MET A 1 22.79 4.49 1.08
C MET A 1 22.51 5.98 1.24
N VAL A 2 21.26 6.40 1.03
CA VAL A 2 20.85 7.78 1.33
C VAL A 2 20.40 7.77 2.79
N ARG A 3 21.21 8.36 3.68
CA ARG A 3 20.76 8.67 5.04
C ARG A 3 19.68 9.73 4.91
N ALA A 4 18.42 9.36 5.09
CA ALA A 4 17.36 10.31 5.38
C ALA A 4 17.53 10.78 6.84
N SER A 5 18.49 11.68 7.08
CA SER A 5 18.67 12.37 8.37
C SER A 5 17.72 13.56 8.47
N GLY A 6 16.43 13.32 8.23
CA GLY A 6 15.38 14.27 8.52
C GLY A 6 14.49 13.64 9.56
N GLU A 7 14.60 14.07 10.82
CA GLU A 7 13.56 13.79 11.80
C GLU A 7 12.23 14.26 11.21
N VAL A 8 11.37 13.31 10.87
CA VAL A 8 10.01 13.58 10.42
C VAL A 8 9.25 14.06 11.66
N ASN A 9 9.27 15.37 11.88
CA ASN A 9 8.60 15.99 13.02
C ASN A 9 7.10 16.13 12.71
N MET A 10 6.42 15.00 12.55
CA MET A 10 4.97 14.96 12.73
C MET A 10 4.71 15.16 14.23
N PRO A 11 3.77 16.01 14.64
CA PRO A 11 3.46 16.16 16.05
C PRO A 11 3.10 14.77 16.61
N ARG A 12 4.00 14.22 17.43
CA ARG A 12 3.87 12.90 18.09
C ARG A 12 2.58 12.79 18.92
N SER A 13 1.86 13.89 19.13
CA SER A 13 0.60 13.95 19.87
C SER A 13 -0.64 13.44 19.11
N ILE A 14 -0.56 13.10 17.82
CA ILE A 14 -1.75 12.69 17.01
C ILE A 14 -1.64 11.26 16.43
N ILE A 15 -0.44 10.70 16.26
CA ILE A 15 -0.25 9.37 15.66
C ILE A 15 0.06 8.35 16.76
N GLY A 16 -0.86 7.42 17.01
CA GLY A 16 -0.71 6.39 18.04
C GLY A 16 0.06 5.13 17.61
N SER A 17 0.07 4.79 16.32
CA SER A 17 0.78 3.63 15.76
C SER A 17 1.03 3.83 14.27
N THR A 18 2.02 3.13 13.72
CA THR A 18 2.42 3.24 12.31
C THR A 18 2.72 1.87 11.71
N VAL A 19 2.49 1.72 10.41
CA VAL A 19 2.86 0.54 9.62
C VAL A 19 4.03 0.92 8.71
N HIS A 20 5.19 0.32 8.91
CA HIS A 20 6.28 0.43 7.94
C HIS A 20 5.96 -0.43 6.73
N VAL A 21 6.33 0.04 5.55
CA VAL A 21 6.17 -0.69 4.30
C VAL A 21 7.49 -0.63 3.54
N GLN A 22 8.03 -1.80 3.17
CA GLN A 22 9.34 -1.94 2.52
C GLN A 22 9.55 -0.91 1.42
N ASN A 23 10.76 -0.37 1.31
CA ASN A 23 11.08 0.66 0.32
C ASN A 23 12.34 0.34 -0.48
N GLY A 24 12.35 -0.82 -1.14
CA GLY A 24 13.43 -1.20 -2.06
C GLY A 24 14.71 -1.61 -1.34
N TRP A 25 14.57 -2.47 -0.31
CA TRP A 25 15.72 -3.16 0.28
C TRP A 25 16.42 -4.05 -0.76
N ARG A 26 17.60 -4.54 -0.39
CA ARG A 26 18.39 -5.41 -1.25
C ARG A 26 17.66 -6.73 -1.48
N SER A 27 17.56 -7.14 -2.74
CA SER A 27 16.90 -8.39 -3.13
C SER A 27 17.68 -9.65 -2.72
N ASP A 28 18.97 -9.52 -2.42
CA ASP A 28 19.83 -10.62 -1.97
C ASP A 28 19.80 -10.84 -0.44
N ASP A 29 19.05 -10.02 0.29
CA ASP A 29 18.84 -10.10 1.75
C ASP A 29 17.40 -9.68 2.10
N PRO A 30 16.38 -10.44 1.66
CA PRO A 30 14.99 -10.01 1.76
C PRO A 30 14.51 -9.79 3.20
N GLU A 31 15.11 -10.45 4.19
CA GLU A 31 14.78 -10.32 5.61
C GLU A 31 15.59 -9.24 6.34
N GLY A 32 16.63 -8.69 5.71
CA GLY A 32 17.51 -7.68 6.31
C GLY A 32 16.79 -6.44 6.78
N GLU A 33 15.85 -5.92 5.97
CA GLU A 33 15.02 -4.77 6.35
C GLU A 33 14.15 -5.10 7.57
N THR A 34 13.48 -6.26 7.56
CA THR A 34 12.63 -6.72 8.68
C THR A 34 13.45 -6.86 9.96
N ARG A 35 14.65 -7.44 9.88
CA ARG A 35 15.56 -7.61 11.01
C ARG A 35 16.00 -6.26 11.59
N TRP A 36 16.39 -5.33 10.72
CA TRP A 36 16.79 -3.99 11.13
C TRP A 36 15.63 -3.23 11.79
N LEU A 37 14.45 -3.22 11.18
CA LEU A 37 13.26 -2.56 11.73
C LEU A 37 12.85 -3.14 13.08
N SER A 38 12.93 -4.48 13.23
CA SER A 38 12.62 -5.15 14.49
C SER A 38 13.52 -4.68 15.63
N SER A 39 14.80 -4.36 15.35
CA SER A 39 15.70 -3.78 16.36
C SER A 39 15.35 -2.34 16.76
N LEU A 40 14.59 -1.63 15.92
CA LEU A 40 14.18 -0.25 16.16
C LEU A 40 12.85 -0.14 16.91
N ILE A 41 11.99 -1.17 16.86
CA ILE A 41 10.73 -1.20 17.64
C ILE A 41 11.01 -1.02 19.13
N GLU A 42 12.00 -1.75 19.64
CA GLU A 42 12.32 -1.77 21.07
C GLU A 42 12.92 -0.45 21.56
N THR A 43 13.48 0.35 20.66
CA THR A 43 14.34 1.49 21.00
C THR A 43 13.75 2.85 20.61
N GLU A 44 13.07 2.94 19.47
CA GLU A 44 12.66 4.23 18.88
C GLU A 44 11.15 4.34 18.59
N ASN A 45 10.38 3.25 18.75
CA ASN A 45 8.93 3.21 18.50
C ASN A 45 8.52 3.78 17.12
N LEU A 46 9.37 3.59 16.11
CA LEU A 46 9.24 4.19 14.77
C LEU A 46 8.11 3.57 13.95
N ALA A 47 7.92 2.26 14.09
CA ALA A 47 6.85 1.52 13.46
C ALA A 47 6.36 0.43 14.40
N THR A 48 5.06 0.18 14.34
CA THR A 48 4.40 -0.74 15.26
C THR A 48 4.29 -2.15 14.68
N VAL A 49 4.14 -2.22 13.36
CA VAL A 49 4.19 -3.44 12.55
C VAL A 49 4.83 -3.12 11.20
N PHE A 50 5.29 -4.16 10.49
CA PHE A 50 5.98 -3.99 9.21
C PHE A 50 5.42 -4.89 8.11
N VAL A 51 5.44 -4.36 6.89
CA VAL A 51 5.22 -5.07 5.63
C VAL A 51 6.56 -5.11 4.90
N GLY A 52 7.14 -6.30 4.74
CA GLY A 52 8.47 -6.48 4.14
C GLY A 52 8.42 -6.80 2.65
N TYR A 53 9.58 -7.16 2.12
CA TYR A 53 9.74 -7.63 0.75
C TYR A 53 10.02 -9.13 0.72
N ALA A 54 9.46 -9.81 -0.28
CA ALA A 54 9.91 -11.12 -0.73
C ALA A 54 9.73 -11.20 -2.24
N ASN A 55 10.60 -11.92 -2.93
CA ASN A 55 10.40 -12.24 -4.34
C ASN A 55 9.45 -13.43 -4.45
N LEU A 56 8.17 -13.18 -4.74
CA LEU A 56 7.16 -14.25 -4.83
C LEU A 56 7.43 -15.27 -5.94
N SER A 57 8.22 -14.91 -6.96
CA SER A 57 8.65 -15.85 -8.02
C SER A 57 9.79 -16.77 -7.58
N ALA A 58 10.45 -16.48 -6.45
CA ALA A 58 11.63 -17.22 -6.01
C ALA A 58 11.27 -18.69 -5.64
N PRO A 59 12.14 -19.65 -5.94
CA PRO A 59 11.90 -21.06 -5.61
C PRO A 59 11.93 -21.31 -4.10
N ASP A 60 12.61 -20.47 -3.32
CA ASP A 60 12.75 -20.58 -1.88
C ASP A 60 11.79 -19.65 -1.10
N ILE A 61 10.72 -19.17 -1.75
CA ILE A 61 9.77 -18.23 -1.16
C ILE A 61 9.23 -18.69 0.19
N ASP A 62 8.87 -19.97 0.36
CA ASP A 62 8.33 -20.47 1.63
C ASP A 62 9.34 -20.37 2.78
N ARG A 63 10.64 -20.55 2.51
CA ARG A 63 11.71 -20.32 3.49
C ARG A 63 11.77 -18.84 3.87
N VAL A 64 11.78 -17.94 2.88
CA VAL A 64 11.83 -16.48 3.10
C VAL A 64 10.62 -16.01 3.92
N LEU A 65 9.42 -16.51 3.63
CA LEU A 65 8.22 -16.21 4.41
C LEU A 65 8.34 -16.73 5.85
N THR A 66 8.86 -17.95 6.03
CA THR A 66 9.12 -18.53 7.37
C THR A 66 10.09 -17.67 8.18
N ASP A 67 11.16 -17.18 7.54
CA ASP A 67 12.16 -16.35 8.20
C ASP A 67 11.60 -14.97 8.58
N HIS A 68 10.72 -14.39 7.77
CA HIS A 68 10.02 -13.15 8.10
C HIS A 68 9.04 -13.30 9.27
N ILE A 69 8.25 -14.37 9.33
CA ILE A 69 7.26 -14.55 10.41
C ILE A 69 7.89 -14.86 11.76
N ALA A 70 9.19 -15.17 11.81
CA ALA A 70 9.94 -15.24 13.06
C ALA A 70 10.00 -13.88 13.79
N PHE A 71 9.72 -12.77 13.09
CA PHE A 71 9.63 -11.42 13.68
C PHE A 71 8.19 -11.08 14.08
N PRO A 72 7.86 -10.92 15.38
CA PRO A 72 6.48 -10.79 15.85
C PRO A 72 5.70 -9.58 15.33
N ALA A 73 6.39 -8.55 14.83
CA ALA A 73 5.79 -7.34 14.25
C ALA A 73 5.54 -7.43 12.74
N PHE A 74 5.95 -8.54 12.10
CA PHE A 74 5.79 -8.74 10.66
C PHE A 74 4.34 -9.08 10.29
N ARG A 75 3.80 -8.45 9.23
CA ARG A 75 2.38 -8.56 8.87
C ARG A 75 2.09 -8.78 7.40
N GLY A 76 3.05 -8.61 6.51
CA GLY A 76 2.75 -8.79 5.09
C GLY A 76 3.94 -8.60 4.19
N ILE A 77 3.66 -8.80 2.90
CA ILE A 77 4.59 -8.57 1.81
C ILE A 77 4.07 -7.43 0.95
N ARG A 78 4.98 -6.57 0.48
CA ARG A 78 4.69 -5.63 -0.61
C ARG A 78 5.56 -5.95 -1.79
N GLN A 79 4.95 -5.91 -2.98
CA GLN A 79 5.68 -5.78 -4.23
C GLN A 79 5.19 -4.59 -5.05
N ILE A 80 6.13 -3.93 -5.70
CA ILE A 80 5.88 -2.85 -6.65
C ILE A 80 5.87 -3.48 -8.04
N LEU A 81 4.69 -3.60 -8.62
CA LEU A 81 4.45 -4.29 -9.88
C LEU A 81 4.05 -3.32 -11.00
N ASN A 82 4.35 -2.03 -10.86
CA ASN A 82 4.06 -1.03 -11.88
C ASN A 82 4.66 -1.39 -13.23
N TRP A 83 3.79 -1.56 -14.24
CA TRP A 83 4.18 -1.74 -15.63
C TRP A 83 3.69 -0.59 -16.50
N HIS A 84 4.57 -0.07 -17.35
CA HIS A 84 4.25 0.93 -18.35
C HIS A 84 5.23 0.79 -19.53
N ASP A 85 4.79 1.13 -20.74
CA ASP A 85 5.67 1.19 -21.92
C ASP A 85 6.83 2.19 -21.77
N ASN A 86 6.70 3.16 -20.86
CA ASN A 86 7.75 4.11 -20.55
C ASN A 86 8.66 3.46 -19.48
N PRO A 87 9.94 3.18 -19.80
CA PRO A 87 10.85 2.51 -18.87
C PRO A 87 11.07 3.29 -17.57
N HIS A 88 10.88 4.62 -17.55
CA HIS A 88 11.00 5.44 -16.35
C HIS A 88 9.83 5.27 -15.36
N LEU A 89 8.71 4.71 -15.82
CA LEU A 89 7.52 4.45 -15.02
C LEU A 89 7.36 2.96 -14.70
N ARG A 90 8.32 2.12 -15.10
CA ARG A 90 8.27 0.66 -15.05
C ARG A 90 9.19 0.14 -13.94
N VAL A 91 8.62 -0.70 -13.07
CA VAL A 91 9.33 -1.42 -12.01
C VAL A 91 9.22 -2.93 -12.23
N ALA A 92 8.05 -3.42 -12.65
CA ALA A 92 7.86 -4.82 -12.98
C ALA A 92 8.74 -5.26 -14.16
N SER A 93 9.26 -6.48 -14.10
CA SER A 93 10.05 -7.08 -15.18
C SER A 93 9.19 -7.53 -16.38
N ALA A 94 7.89 -7.74 -16.17
CA ALA A 94 6.94 -8.15 -17.19
C ALA A 94 5.56 -7.48 -16.98
N PRO A 95 4.74 -7.32 -18.03
CA PRO A 95 3.38 -6.75 -17.89
C PRO A 95 2.42 -7.66 -17.12
N ASP A 96 2.65 -8.96 -17.18
CA ASP A 96 1.78 -10.06 -16.75
C ASP A 96 2.27 -10.74 -15.45
N MET A 97 3.09 -10.05 -14.64
CA MET A 97 3.69 -10.63 -13.42
C MET A 97 2.68 -11.34 -12.50
N MET A 98 1.45 -10.84 -12.39
CA MET A 98 0.40 -11.42 -11.53
C MET A 98 -0.27 -12.68 -12.12
N GLU A 99 -0.05 -12.96 -13.40
CA GLU A 99 -0.53 -14.15 -14.10
C GLU A 99 0.52 -15.28 -14.09
N GLN A 100 1.80 -14.94 -13.88
CA GLN A 100 2.89 -15.91 -13.97
C GLN A 100 2.76 -17.03 -12.91
N PRO A 101 2.79 -18.31 -13.30
CA PRO A 101 2.58 -19.43 -12.37
C PRO A 101 3.56 -19.44 -11.19
N GLU A 102 4.82 -19.10 -11.43
CA GLU A 102 5.86 -19.07 -10.39
C GLU A 102 5.58 -17.98 -9.35
N TRP A 103 5.09 -16.83 -9.80
CA TRP A 103 4.72 -15.72 -8.92
C TRP A 103 3.47 -16.06 -8.11
N ARG A 104 2.45 -16.62 -8.78
CA ARG A 104 1.19 -17.04 -8.15
C ARG A 104 1.38 -18.15 -7.13
N ARG A 105 2.36 -19.04 -7.34
CA ARG A 105 2.79 -20.03 -6.33
C ARG A 105 3.19 -19.34 -5.03
N GLY A 106 4.12 -18.38 -5.08
CA GLY A 106 4.55 -17.65 -3.88
C GLY A 106 3.44 -16.79 -3.27
N PHE A 107 2.60 -16.18 -4.09
CA PHE A 107 1.42 -15.44 -3.62
C PHE A 107 0.44 -16.33 -2.85
N SER A 108 0.22 -17.56 -3.32
CA SER A 108 -0.69 -18.53 -2.67
C SER A 108 -0.23 -18.90 -1.25
N SER A 109 1.08 -18.89 -0.98
CA SER A 109 1.64 -19.17 0.33
C SER A 109 1.31 -18.11 1.39
N LEU A 110 0.94 -16.89 1.00
CA LEU A 110 0.71 -15.78 1.95
C LEU A 110 -0.43 -16.05 2.92
N ALA A 111 -1.54 -16.63 2.44
CA ALA A 111 -2.70 -16.94 3.27
C ALA A 111 -2.37 -17.94 4.39
N GLY A 112 -1.59 -18.98 4.07
CA GLY A 112 -1.15 -19.99 5.04
C GLY A 112 -0.24 -19.44 6.14
N HIS A 113 0.44 -18.32 5.88
CA HIS A 113 1.28 -17.61 6.85
C HIS A 113 0.56 -16.42 7.50
N HIS A 114 -0.74 -16.22 7.25
CA HIS A 114 -1.51 -15.08 7.73
C HIS A 114 -0.91 -13.71 7.37
N LEU A 115 -0.35 -13.60 6.16
CA LEU A 115 0.27 -12.38 5.64
C LEU A 115 -0.69 -11.61 4.71
N SER A 116 -0.73 -10.29 4.85
CA SER A 116 -1.38 -9.42 3.87
C SER A 116 -0.45 -9.13 2.70
N PHE A 117 -1.02 -8.68 1.58
CA PHE A 117 -0.26 -8.27 0.40
C PHE A 117 -0.53 -6.80 0.03
N ASP A 118 0.45 -5.94 0.23
CA ASP A 118 0.41 -4.56 -0.25
C ASP A 118 0.79 -4.53 -1.74
N LEU A 119 -0.19 -4.21 -2.60
CA LEU A 119 -0.05 -4.24 -4.06
C LEU A 119 0.09 -2.83 -4.60
N GLN A 120 1.21 -2.51 -5.25
CA GLN A 120 1.37 -1.27 -6.01
C GLN A 120 1.41 -1.55 -7.51
N ILE A 121 0.42 -1.01 -8.23
CA ILE A 121 0.23 -1.14 -9.69
C ILE A 121 -0.37 0.15 -10.25
N TYR A 122 -0.46 0.25 -11.58
CA TYR A 122 -1.30 1.24 -12.24
C TYR A 122 -2.69 0.67 -12.59
N TRP A 123 -3.64 1.55 -12.87
CA TRP A 123 -5.02 1.15 -13.22
C TRP A 123 -5.15 0.14 -14.36
N PRO A 124 -4.32 0.12 -15.43
CA PRO A 124 -4.48 -0.88 -16.50
C PRO A 124 -4.24 -2.32 -16.02
N GLN A 125 -3.58 -2.49 -14.87
CA GLN A 125 -3.25 -3.79 -14.30
C GLN A 125 -4.30 -4.28 -13.28
N MET A 126 -5.35 -3.48 -12.99
CA MET A 126 -6.34 -3.83 -11.97
C MET A 126 -7.24 -5.00 -12.35
N GLU A 127 -7.43 -5.29 -13.63
CA GLU A 127 -8.17 -6.49 -14.05
C GLU A 127 -7.44 -7.77 -13.61
N MET A 128 -6.12 -7.86 -13.85
CA MET A 128 -5.29 -8.95 -13.31
C MET A 128 -5.31 -9.00 -11.77
N ALA A 129 -5.36 -7.84 -11.10
CA ALA A 129 -5.46 -7.79 -9.65
C ALA A 129 -6.82 -8.30 -9.14
N LEU A 130 -7.90 -8.08 -9.91
CA LEU A 130 -9.23 -8.61 -9.61
C LEU A 130 -9.24 -10.14 -9.77
N GLU A 131 -8.70 -10.67 -10.87
CA GLU A 131 -8.55 -12.12 -11.07
C GLU A 131 -7.75 -12.76 -9.94
N LEU A 132 -6.62 -12.13 -9.56
CA LEU A 132 -5.82 -12.57 -8.42
C LEU A 132 -6.63 -12.58 -7.11
N ALA A 133 -7.42 -11.53 -6.85
CA ALA A 133 -8.24 -11.44 -5.65
C ALA A 133 -9.32 -12.54 -5.60
N GLN A 134 -9.92 -12.85 -6.75
CA GLN A 134 -10.95 -13.90 -6.89
C GLN A 134 -10.39 -15.31 -6.73
N ASP A 135 -9.18 -15.56 -7.25
CA ASP A 135 -8.52 -16.86 -7.14
C ASP A 135 -7.97 -17.14 -5.73
N PHE A 136 -7.68 -16.09 -4.96
CA PHE A 136 -7.12 -16.18 -3.62
C PHE A 136 -7.92 -15.37 -2.59
N PRO A 137 -9.20 -15.71 -2.34
CA PRO A 137 -10.10 -14.92 -1.50
C PRO A 137 -9.65 -14.85 -0.03
N GLN A 138 -8.74 -15.73 0.41
CA GLN A 138 -8.19 -15.76 1.76
C GLN A 138 -7.00 -14.81 1.96
N THR A 139 -6.40 -14.31 0.88
CA THR A 139 -5.31 -13.35 0.96
C THR A 139 -5.89 -11.93 0.95
N GLN A 140 -5.62 -11.16 2.01
CA GLN A 140 -5.98 -9.74 2.05
C GLN A 140 -5.05 -8.94 1.15
N ILE A 141 -5.60 -8.25 0.16
CA ILE A 141 -4.85 -7.39 -0.77
C ILE A 141 -5.10 -5.93 -0.39
N VAL A 142 -4.04 -5.15 -0.19
CA VAL A 142 -4.12 -3.72 0.09
C VAL A 142 -3.58 -2.96 -1.12
N LEU A 143 -4.47 -2.46 -1.97
CA LEU A 143 -4.11 -1.62 -3.09
C LEU A 143 -3.47 -0.32 -2.58
N ASN A 144 -2.23 -0.09 -2.98
CA ASN A 144 -1.45 1.07 -2.60
C ASN A 144 -1.86 2.30 -3.42
N HIS A 145 -1.74 3.46 -2.80
CA HIS A 145 -1.89 4.77 -3.42
C HIS A 145 -3.14 4.94 -4.26
N PHE A 146 -4.28 4.40 -3.78
CA PHE A 146 -5.57 4.47 -4.47
C PHE A 146 -5.46 4.10 -5.98
N GLY A 147 -4.59 3.14 -6.33
CA GLY A 147 -4.40 2.71 -7.71
C GLY A 147 -3.55 3.62 -8.58
N MET A 148 -2.83 4.56 -7.94
CA MET A 148 -1.81 5.45 -8.51
C MET A 148 -2.25 6.12 -9.82
N PRO A 149 -3.28 6.98 -9.83
CA PRO A 149 -3.75 7.70 -11.02
C PRO A 149 -2.75 8.81 -11.42
N ILE A 150 -1.66 8.40 -12.06
CA ILE A 150 -0.56 9.28 -12.50
C ILE A 150 -0.98 10.22 -13.64
N ASN A 151 -1.96 9.82 -14.46
CA ASN A 151 -2.61 10.67 -15.45
C ASN A 151 -3.98 11.08 -14.92
N ARG A 152 -4.15 12.35 -14.58
CA ARG A 152 -5.39 12.92 -14.03
C ARG A 152 -6.24 13.66 -15.07
N SER A 153 -6.04 13.41 -16.36
CA SER A 153 -7.00 13.87 -17.37
C SER A 153 -8.38 13.25 -17.13
N ALA A 154 -9.45 13.96 -17.50
CA ALA A 154 -10.81 13.47 -17.29
C ALA A 154 -11.07 12.08 -17.91
N SER A 155 -10.46 11.77 -19.06
CA SER A 155 -10.57 10.46 -19.69
C SER A 155 -9.85 9.36 -18.90
N ALA A 156 -8.61 9.63 -18.47
CA ALA A 156 -7.84 8.67 -17.69
C ALA A 156 -8.47 8.39 -16.32
N LEU A 157 -9.02 9.42 -15.65
CA LEU A 157 -9.74 9.25 -14.39
C LEU A 157 -11.00 8.41 -14.52
N ARG A 158 -11.72 8.48 -15.67
CA ARG A 158 -12.86 7.58 -15.91
C ARG A 158 -12.44 6.12 -16.03
N HIS A 159 -11.34 5.84 -16.75
CA HIS A 159 -10.80 4.47 -16.83
C HIS A 159 -10.33 3.97 -15.46
N TRP A 160 -9.61 4.81 -14.72
CA TRP A 160 -9.20 4.50 -13.35
C TRP A 160 -10.41 4.23 -12.44
N SER A 161 -11.46 5.06 -12.49
CA SER A 161 -12.68 4.88 -11.68
C SER A 161 -13.37 3.55 -12.01
N THR A 162 -13.51 3.24 -13.29
CA THR A 162 -14.10 1.97 -13.75
C THR A 162 -13.30 0.77 -13.26
N ALA A 163 -11.97 0.85 -13.31
CA ALA A 163 -11.09 -0.21 -12.83
C ALA A 163 -11.15 -0.36 -11.29
N MET A 164 -11.23 0.75 -10.55
CA MET A 164 -11.43 0.75 -9.10
C MET A 164 -12.77 0.14 -8.70
N GLU A 165 -13.86 0.45 -9.42
CA GLU A 165 -15.18 -0.14 -9.20
C GLU A 165 -15.19 -1.65 -9.40
N ARG A 166 -14.56 -2.13 -10.47
CA ARG A 166 -14.40 -3.57 -10.72
C ARG A 166 -13.60 -4.24 -9.63
N LEU A 167 -12.44 -3.68 -9.27
CA LEU A 167 -11.59 -4.26 -8.24
C LEU A 167 -12.28 -4.27 -6.86
N ALA A 168 -13.08 -3.25 -6.55
CA ALA A 168 -13.84 -3.18 -5.31
C ALA A 168 -14.96 -4.22 -5.20
N SER A 169 -15.29 -4.95 -6.27
CA SER A 169 -16.21 -6.10 -6.22
C SER A 169 -15.60 -7.32 -5.49
N ALA A 170 -14.29 -7.35 -5.29
CA ALA A 170 -13.63 -8.38 -4.49
C ALA A 170 -13.55 -7.95 -3.01
N ASP A 171 -14.16 -8.75 -2.13
CA ASP A 171 -14.30 -8.44 -0.69
C ASP A 171 -12.96 -8.44 0.07
N ASN A 172 -11.96 -9.17 -0.43
CA ASN A 172 -10.62 -9.25 0.14
C ASN A 172 -9.69 -8.11 -0.32
N VAL A 173 -10.19 -7.12 -1.08
CA VAL A 173 -9.41 -5.96 -1.51
C VAL A 173 -9.73 -4.72 -0.68
N PHE A 174 -8.69 -4.14 -0.11
CA PHE A 174 -8.66 -2.90 0.64
C PHE A 174 -7.86 -1.85 -0.13
N VAL A 175 -8.04 -0.58 0.19
CA VAL A 175 -7.32 0.51 -0.47
C VAL A 175 -6.70 1.48 0.53
N LYS A 176 -5.45 1.86 0.27
CA LYS A 176 -4.70 2.84 1.04
C LYS A 176 -4.72 4.19 0.33
N LEU A 177 -5.27 5.21 1.00
CA LEU A 177 -5.24 6.60 0.57
C LEU A 177 -3.89 7.21 0.98
N SER A 178 -2.91 7.16 0.07
CA SER A 178 -1.54 7.59 0.31
C SER A 178 -0.82 7.94 -0.99
N GLY A 179 0.35 8.60 -0.95
CA GLY A 179 1.14 8.78 -2.16
C GLY A 179 0.56 9.84 -3.11
N TYR A 180 0.02 10.93 -2.57
CA TYR A 180 -0.78 11.90 -3.35
C TYR A 180 0.02 12.56 -4.48
N GLY A 181 1.34 12.69 -4.30
CA GLY A 181 2.24 13.25 -5.30
C GLY A 181 2.91 12.22 -6.22
N LEU A 182 2.74 10.92 -5.99
CA LEU A 182 3.41 9.87 -6.75
C LEU A 182 2.90 9.85 -8.20
N GLY A 183 3.79 10.17 -9.14
CA GLY A 183 3.46 10.33 -10.56
C GLY A 183 2.59 11.56 -10.88
N HIS A 184 2.29 12.40 -9.88
CA HIS A 184 1.57 13.66 -10.04
C HIS A 184 2.09 14.73 -9.04
N PRO A 185 3.33 15.22 -9.24
CA PRO A 185 4.03 16.03 -8.23
C PRO A 185 3.36 17.36 -7.88
N ASN A 186 2.59 17.93 -8.82
CA ASN A 186 1.91 19.23 -8.67
C ASN A 186 0.44 19.09 -8.23
N TRP A 187 0.08 18.00 -7.56
CA TRP A 187 -1.28 17.75 -7.09
C TRP A 187 -1.83 18.92 -6.27
N LEU A 188 -3.15 19.15 -6.34
CA LEU A 188 -3.84 20.17 -5.55
C LEU A 188 -4.88 19.53 -4.63
N LYS A 189 -5.17 20.13 -3.46
CA LYS A 189 -6.24 19.61 -2.60
C LYS A 189 -7.58 19.52 -3.36
N ALA A 190 -7.86 20.52 -4.18
CA ALA A 190 -9.09 20.63 -4.97
C ALA A 190 -9.26 19.53 -6.03
N ASP A 191 -8.17 19.00 -6.60
CA ASP A 191 -8.23 17.90 -7.58
C ASP A 191 -8.13 16.52 -6.93
N THR A 192 -7.53 16.43 -5.75
CA THR A 192 -7.24 15.17 -5.07
C THR A 192 -8.41 14.74 -4.20
N ILE A 193 -9.04 15.66 -3.47
CA ILE A 193 -10.18 15.36 -2.59
C ILE A 193 -11.31 14.63 -3.34
N PRO A 194 -11.74 15.04 -4.55
CA PRO A 194 -12.77 14.31 -5.29
C PRO A 194 -12.38 12.84 -5.57
N ILE A 195 -11.14 12.59 -5.97
CA ILE A 195 -10.62 11.23 -6.25
C ILE A 195 -10.62 10.37 -4.97
N LEU A 196 -10.25 10.95 -3.83
CA LEU A 196 -10.31 10.26 -2.54
C LEU A 196 -11.75 9.95 -2.15
N GLN A 197 -12.67 10.91 -2.31
CA GLN A 197 -14.08 10.70 -2.02
C GLN A 197 -14.72 9.62 -2.91
N ASP A 198 -14.38 9.61 -4.20
CA ASP A 198 -14.84 8.57 -5.12
C ASP A 198 -14.30 7.20 -4.70
N THR A 199 -13.01 7.11 -4.37
CA THR A 199 -12.41 5.88 -3.80
C THR A 199 -13.16 5.39 -2.56
N ILE A 200 -13.51 6.31 -1.64
CA ILE A 200 -14.23 5.98 -0.41
C ILE A 200 -15.64 5.47 -0.72
N ARG A 201 -16.36 6.09 -1.66
CA ARG A 201 -17.69 5.64 -2.08
C ARG A 201 -17.64 4.27 -2.74
N THR A 202 -16.61 4.01 -3.55
CA THR A 202 -16.42 2.76 -4.28
C THR A 202 -16.10 1.58 -3.36
N PHE A 203 -15.17 1.75 -2.40
CA PHE A 203 -14.75 0.66 -1.52
C PHE A 203 -15.63 0.53 -0.26
N GLY A 204 -16.26 1.62 0.16
CA GLY A 204 -16.97 1.71 1.43
C GLY A 204 -16.04 1.96 2.63
N PRO A 205 -16.58 2.46 3.74
CA PRO A 205 -15.77 2.94 4.85
C PRO A 205 -14.99 1.84 5.59
N ASP A 206 -15.39 0.58 5.47
CA ASP A 206 -14.72 -0.55 6.11
C ASP A 206 -13.48 -1.04 5.35
N ARG A 207 -13.26 -0.58 4.11
CA ARG A 207 -12.16 -1.08 3.26
C ARG A 207 -11.10 -0.06 2.89
N VAL A 208 -11.16 1.13 3.51
CA VAL A 208 -10.27 2.25 3.21
C VAL A 208 -9.40 2.57 4.41
N VAL A 209 -8.10 2.76 4.20
CA VAL A 209 -7.13 3.19 5.23
C VAL A 209 -6.36 4.42 4.81
N PHE A 210 -6.07 5.30 5.75
CA PHE A 210 -5.08 6.35 5.55
C PHE A 210 -3.66 5.78 5.44
N GLY A 211 -2.82 6.41 4.63
CA GLY A 211 -1.38 6.23 4.68
C GLY A 211 -0.65 7.52 4.30
N SER A 212 0.42 7.84 5.02
CA SER A 212 1.16 9.08 4.75
C SER A 212 2.15 8.95 3.58
N SER A 213 2.58 7.73 3.24
CA SER A 213 3.67 7.48 2.27
C SER A 213 4.97 8.24 2.59
N LEU A 214 5.18 8.60 3.86
CA LEU A 214 6.41 9.26 4.31
C LEU A 214 7.58 8.25 4.33
N PRO A 215 8.81 8.70 4.06
CA PRO A 215 9.18 10.08 3.74
C PRO A 215 9.02 10.44 2.24
N VAL A 216 8.62 9.52 1.36
CA VAL A 216 8.60 9.75 -0.10
C VAL A 216 7.71 10.93 -0.48
N ASP A 217 6.53 11.05 0.12
CA ASP A 217 5.61 12.16 -0.18
C ASP A 217 6.15 13.54 0.26
N LEU A 218 7.22 13.61 1.07
CA LEU A 218 7.90 14.88 1.39
C LEU A 218 8.60 15.51 0.19
N LEU A 219 8.80 14.75 -0.90
CA LEU A 219 9.29 15.28 -2.16
C LEU A 219 8.27 16.18 -2.86
N PHE A 220 6.98 16.03 -2.54
CA PHE A 220 5.86 16.69 -3.25
C PHE A 220 4.94 17.50 -2.34
N SER A 221 5.07 17.34 -1.02
CA SER A 221 4.18 17.96 -0.04
C SER A 221 4.85 18.07 1.32
N ARG A 222 4.13 18.68 2.26
CA ARG A 222 4.41 18.59 3.69
C ARG A 222 3.44 17.63 4.34
N ALA A 223 3.86 16.99 5.43
CA ALA A 223 3.06 15.98 6.09
C ALA A 223 1.72 16.52 6.64
N GLU A 224 1.69 17.77 7.11
CA GLU A 224 0.44 18.42 7.55
C GLU A 224 -0.54 18.58 6.39
N ARG A 225 -0.04 18.95 5.21
CA ARG A 225 -0.87 19.07 4.00
C ARG A 225 -1.46 17.73 3.58
N LEU A 226 -0.76 16.61 3.77
CA LEU A 226 -1.28 15.27 3.48
C LEU A 226 -2.44 14.94 4.43
N VAL A 227 -2.24 15.15 5.74
CA VAL A 227 -3.26 14.89 6.76
C VAL A 227 -4.48 15.79 6.55
N ASP A 228 -4.30 17.09 6.35
CA ASP A 228 -5.41 18.01 6.09
C ASP A 228 -6.24 17.60 4.87
N THR A 229 -5.58 17.10 3.81
CA THR A 229 -6.26 16.67 2.58
C THR A 229 -7.11 15.44 2.84
N PHE A 230 -6.56 14.47 3.58
CA PHE A 230 -7.29 13.28 4.01
C PHE A 230 -8.47 13.64 4.91
N GLU A 231 -8.26 14.47 5.94
CA GLU A 231 -9.31 14.90 6.87
C GLU A 231 -10.44 15.63 6.14
N ALA A 232 -10.11 16.53 5.21
CA ALA A 232 -11.10 17.19 4.37
C ALA A 232 -11.88 16.20 3.48
N ALA A 233 -11.22 15.16 2.97
CA ALA A 233 -11.84 14.15 2.12
C ALA A 233 -12.86 13.27 2.86
N ILE A 234 -12.72 13.09 4.18
CA ILE A 234 -13.62 12.23 4.98
C ILE A 234 -14.74 12.99 5.69
N LEU A 235 -14.82 14.33 5.57
CA LEU A 235 -15.83 15.15 6.26
C LEU A 235 -17.29 14.83 5.89
N PHE A 236 -17.52 14.19 4.75
CA PHE A 236 -18.87 13.78 4.34
C PHE A 236 -19.36 12.50 5.04
N LEU A 237 -18.45 11.75 5.69
CA LEU A 237 -18.76 10.50 6.40
C LEU A 237 -19.32 10.78 7.80
N ALA A 238 -20.02 9.79 8.37
CA ALA A 238 -20.38 9.79 9.77
C ALA A 238 -19.11 9.71 10.67
N PRO A 239 -19.14 10.27 11.90
CA PRO A 239 -17.98 10.24 12.79
C PRO A 239 -17.39 8.84 13.03
N ALA A 240 -18.23 7.82 13.17
CA ALA A 240 -17.78 6.44 13.36
C ALA A 240 -17.01 5.89 12.15
N ASP A 241 -17.44 6.23 10.93
CA ASP A 241 -16.74 5.81 9.72
C ASP A 241 -15.41 6.54 9.52
N ARG A 242 -15.33 7.83 9.89
CA ARG A 242 -14.05 8.57 9.87
C ARG A 242 -12.99 7.88 10.71
N GLU A 243 -13.39 7.35 11.87
CA GLU A 243 -12.48 6.67 12.78
C GLU A 243 -11.95 5.35 12.21
N LYS A 244 -12.80 4.61 11.49
CA LYS A 244 -12.37 3.43 10.74
C LYS A 244 -11.24 3.75 9.77
N LEU A 245 -11.41 4.81 8.97
CA LEU A 245 -10.42 5.21 7.96
C LEU A 245 -9.12 5.72 8.57
N ARG A 246 -9.19 6.39 9.74
CA ARG A 246 -8.03 6.91 10.45
C ARG A 246 -7.14 5.81 11.02
N HIS A 247 -7.73 4.81 11.69
CA HIS A 247 -6.92 3.78 12.35
C HIS A 247 -7.57 2.39 12.45
N ALA A 248 -8.87 2.27 12.75
CA ALA A 248 -9.43 0.95 13.11
C ALA A 248 -9.37 -0.08 11.97
N ASN A 249 -9.48 0.38 10.71
CA ASN A 249 -9.26 -0.50 9.56
C ASN A 249 -7.81 -0.96 9.45
N ALA A 250 -6.83 -0.09 9.73
CA ALA A 250 -5.42 -0.46 9.68
C ALA A 250 -5.06 -1.48 10.79
N GLU A 251 -5.60 -1.30 12.00
CA GLU A 251 -5.46 -2.26 13.11
C GLU A 251 -6.02 -3.64 12.72
N ARG A 252 -7.20 -3.69 12.11
CA ARG A 252 -7.81 -4.94 11.63
C ARG A 252 -7.00 -5.58 10.50
N ILE A 253 -6.65 -4.81 9.46
CA ILE A 253 -5.95 -5.30 8.27
C ILE A 253 -4.54 -5.78 8.62
N TYR A 254 -3.83 -5.05 9.49
CA TYR A 254 -2.46 -5.36 9.87
C TYR A 254 -2.33 -6.02 11.25
N ARG A 255 -3.43 -6.46 11.86
CA ARG A 255 -3.44 -7.26 13.10
C ARG A 255 -2.56 -6.62 14.18
N ARG A 256 -2.88 -5.38 14.53
CA ARG A 256 -2.19 -4.58 15.53
C ARG A 256 -3.09 -4.26 16.71
#